data_AF-A0A1V6GRW6-F1
#
_entry.id   AF-A0A1V6GRW6-F1
#
_cell.length_a   1.000
_cell.length_b   1.000
_cell.length_c   1.000
_cell.angle_alpha   90.00
_cell.angle_beta   90.00
_cell.angle_gamma   90.00
#
_symmetry.space_group_name_H-M   'P 1'
#
loop_
_entity.id
_entity.type
_entity.pdbx_description
1 polymer ?
#
loop_
_entity_poly.entity_id
_entity_poly.type
_entity_poly.pdbx_seq_one_letter_code
_entity_poly.pdbx_strand_id
1 'polypeptide(L)'
;MGWQTLGGPMVQELRGRPLGNVAFLVNLFRDVVSLLMIPLVSRRGYALLGVTAGGVSSMDILLPGILAVSGRQVLIYAMWVGASCSFWAPLLIYLIAKGAP
;
A
#
# COMPACT_ATOMS: atom_id res chain seq x y z
N MET A 1 -5.15 7.93 -9.64
CA MET A 1 -3.71 7.93 -10.01
C MET A 1 -2.94 7.73 -8.71
N GLY A 2 -2.53 6.50 -8.40
CA GLY A 2 -2.14 6.10 -7.04
C GLY A 2 -0.63 6.00 -6.82
N TRP A 3 -0.23 5.67 -5.59
CA TRP A 3 1.17 5.45 -5.20
C TRP A 3 1.95 4.49 -6.10
N GLN A 4 1.27 3.50 -6.70
CA GLN A 4 1.87 2.53 -7.62
C GLN A 4 2.47 3.19 -8.88
N THR A 5 1.85 4.27 -9.37
CA THR A 5 2.36 5.05 -10.52
C THR A 5 3.50 6.01 -10.16
N LEU A 6 3.76 6.25 -8.87
CA LEU A 6 4.83 7.12 -8.38
C LEU A 6 6.02 6.32 -7.82
N GLY A 7 5.77 5.29 -7.02
CA GLY A 7 6.82 4.51 -6.35
C GLY A 7 7.61 3.58 -7.28
N GLY A 8 6.96 2.97 -8.28
CA GLY A 8 7.62 2.07 -9.24
C GLY A 8 8.69 2.78 -10.11
N PRO A 9 8.35 3.90 -10.77
CA PRO A 9 9.32 4.72 -11.51
C PRO A 9 10.45 5.28 -10.63
N MET A 10 10.15 5.66 -9.39
CA MET A 10 11.14 6.20 -8.46
C MET A 10 12.22 5.16 -8.06
N VAL A 11 11.83 3.90 -7.84
CA VAL A 11 12.79 2.80 -7.60
C VAL A 11 13.56 2.45 -8.87
N GLN A 12 12.91 2.53 -10.04
CA GLN A 12 13.54 2.33 -11.34
C GLN A 12 14.66 3.34 -11.61
N GLU A 13 14.48 4.61 -11.23
CA GLU A 13 15.51 5.65 -11.32
C GLU A 13 16.68 5.42 -10.34
N LEU A 14 16.42 4.89 -9.14
CA LEU A 14 17.43 4.71 -8.08
C LEU A 14 18.29 3.44 -8.22
N ARG A 15 17.73 2.35 -8.77
CA ARG A 15 18.35 1.01 -8.77
C ARG A 15 18.29 0.27 -10.11
N GLY A 16 17.77 0.92 -11.15
CA GLY A 16 17.67 0.36 -12.50
C GLY A 16 16.36 -0.37 -12.80
N ARG A 17 16.08 -0.49 -14.11
CA ARG A 17 14.84 -1.07 -14.68
C ARG A 17 14.37 -2.40 -14.10
N PRO A 18 15.22 -3.45 -13.92
CA PRO A 18 14.72 -4.74 -13.45
C PRO A 18 14.21 -4.71 -12.01
N LEU A 19 14.89 -3.99 -11.12
CA LEU A 19 14.50 -3.88 -9.70
C LEU A 19 13.24 -3.03 -9.52
N GLY A 20 13.07 -1.97 -10.31
CA GLY A 20 11.85 -1.17 -10.33
C GLY A 20 10.62 -1.98 -10.76
N ASN A 21 10.77 -2.84 -11.77
CA ASN A 21 9.68 -3.70 -12.23
C ASN A 21 9.28 -4.75 -11.19
N VAL A 22 10.26 -5.37 -10.51
CA VAL A 22 9.98 -6.32 -9.42
C VAL A 22 9.30 -5.62 -8.25
N ALA A 23 9.78 -4.44 -7.84
CA ALA A 23 9.16 -3.67 -6.77
C ALA A 23 7.71 -3.29 -7.11
N PHE A 24 7.44 -2.88 -8.35
CA PHE A 24 6.08 -2.62 -8.83
C PHE A 24 5.20 -3.88 -8.79
N LEU A 25 5.68 -5.00 -9.33
CA LEU A 25 4.94 -6.26 -9.37
C LEU A 25 4.63 -6.79 -7.96
N VAL A 26 5.58 -6.71 -7.04
CA VAL A 26 5.37 -7.09 -5.63
C VAL A 26 4.30 -6.22 -4.99
N ASN A 27 4.34 -4.90 -5.23
CA ASN A 27 3.36 -3.97 -4.70
C ASN A 27 1.96 -4.24 -5.28
N LEU A 28 1.87 -4.51 -6.58
CA LEU A 28 0.64 -4.89 -7.27
C LEU A 28 0.07 -6.20 -6.72
N PHE A 29 0.90 -7.22 -6.56
CA PHE A 29 0.49 -8.53 -6.07
C PHE A 29 -0.01 -8.44 -4.61
N ARG A 30 0.68 -7.68 -3.76
CA ARG A 30 0.23 -7.39 -2.39
C ARG A 30 -1.15 -6.76 -2.39
N ASP A 31 -1.41 -5.78 -3.26
CA ASP A 31 -2.69 -5.09 -3.30
C ASP A 31 -3.83 -6.01 -3.77
N VAL A 32 -3.57 -6.91 -4.73
CA VAL A 32 -4.54 -7.94 -5.16
C VAL A 32 -4.85 -8.90 -4.01
N VAL A 33 -3.82 -9.39 -3.30
CA VAL A 33 -4.00 -10.27 -2.14
C VAL A 33 -4.76 -9.57 -1.02
N SER A 34 -4.47 -8.30 -0.76
CA SER A 34 -5.17 -7.50 0.25
C SER A 34 -6.64 -7.28 -0.11
N LEU A 35 -6.97 -6.99 -1.38
CA LEU A 35 -8.38 -6.90 -1.85
C LEU A 35 -9.16 -8.18 -1.58
N LEU A 36 -8.55 -9.33 -1.82
CA LEU A 36 -9.17 -10.64 -1.59
C LEU A 36 -9.30 -10.94 -0.08
N MET A 37 -8.34 -10.51 0.73
CA MET A 37 -8.34 -10.74 2.18
C MET A 37 -9.28 -9.81 2.96
N ILE A 38 -9.52 -8.58 2.52
CA ILE A 38 -10.41 -7.62 3.19
C ILE A 38 -11.80 -8.20 3.51
N PRO A 39 -12.55 -8.80 2.56
CA PRO A 39 -13.86 -9.38 2.85
C PRO A 39 -13.78 -10.62 3.76
N LEU A 40 -12.69 -11.40 3.68
CA LEU A 40 -12.48 -12.58 4.53
C LEU A 40 -12.22 -12.20 5.98
N VAL A 41 -11.40 -11.18 6.22
CA VAL A 41 -10.99 -10.71 7.55
C VAL A 41 -12.08 -9.88 8.21
N SER A 42 -12.80 -9.05 7.45
CA SER A 42 -13.87 -8.21 7.98
C SER A 42 -15.09 -9.03 8.46
N ARG A 43 -15.38 -10.19 7.83
CA ARG A 43 -16.38 -11.16 8.35
C ARG A 43 -16.08 -11.68 9.76
N ARG A 44 -14.83 -11.60 10.23
CA ARG A 44 -14.42 -12.01 11.57
C ARG A 44 -14.40 -10.84 12.58
N GLY A 45 -14.91 -9.66 12.21
CA GLY A 45 -14.97 -8.50 13.10
C GLY A 45 -13.70 -7.64 13.13
N TYR A 46 -12.70 -7.94 12.27
CA TYR A 46 -11.42 -7.23 12.25
C TYR A 46 -11.34 -6.18 11.12
N ALA A 47 -12.30 -5.25 11.09
CA ALA A 47 -12.36 -4.17 10.11
C ALA A 47 -11.05 -3.37 9.97
N LEU A 48 -10.34 -3.13 11.08
CA LEU A 48 -9.09 -2.37 11.11
C LEU A 48 -7.89 -3.13 10.51
N LEU A 49 -7.90 -4.47 10.53
CA LEU A 49 -6.81 -5.27 9.94
C LEU A 49 -6.76 -5.14 8.42
N GLY A 50 -7.92 -4.97 7.78
CA GLY A 50 -8.00 -4.73 6.34
C GLY A 50 -7.37 -3.39 5.93
N VAL A 51 -7.40 -2.40 6.83
CA VAL A 51 -6.75 -1.09 6.62
C VAL A 51 -5.24 -1.21 6.75
N THR A 52 -4.73 -1.87 7.79
CA THR A 52 -3.30 -2.00 8.04
C THR A 52 -2.58 -2.89 7.02
N ALA A 53 -3.26 -3.91 6.47
CA ALA A 53 -2.71 -4.77 5.42
C ALA A 53 -2.44 -4.03 4.09
N GLY A 54 -3.08 -2.88 3.90
CA GLY A 54 -3.01 -2.10 2.67
C GLY A 54 -1.85 -1.11 2.57
N GLY A 55 -1.26 -0.68 3.70
CA GLY A 55 -0.22 0.34 3.72
C GLY A 55 -0.65 1.62 2.98
N VAL A 56 0.15 2.10 2.03
CA VAL A 56 -0.21 3.28 1.20
C VAL A 56 -1.49 3.05 0.40
N SER A 57 -1.70 1.83 -0.09
CA SER A 57 -2.83 1.49 -0.95
C SER A 57 -4.17 1.46 -0.22
N SER A 58 -4.16 1.55 1.12
CA SER A 58 -5.38 1.65 1.94
C SER A 58 -6.19 2.91 1.64
N MET A 59 -5.52 3.99 1.24
CA MET A 59 -6.15 5.28 0.95
C MET A 59 -6.80 5.32 -0.44
N ASP A 60 -6.30 4.53 -1.39
CA ASP A 60 -6.65 4.69 -2.81
C ASP A 60 -7.31 3.43 -3.38
N ILE A 61 -6.55 2.34 -3.48
CA ILE A 61 -6.92 1.12 -4.22
C ILE A 61 -7.85 0.25 -3.38
N LEU A 62 -7.55 0.14 -2.09
CA LEU A 62 -8.26 -0.73 -1.16
C LEU A 62 -9.42 -0.02 -0.47
N LEU A 63 -9.48 1.32 -0.56
CA LEU A 63 -10.48 2.14 0.09
C LEU A 63 -11.93 1.73 -0.26
N PRO A 64 -12.33 1.55 -1.54
CA PRO A 64 -13.69 1.12 -1.85
C PRO A 64 -14.01 -0.27 -1.27
N GLY A 65 -13.04 -1.20 -1.26
CA GLY A 65 -13.22 -2.53 -0.67
C GLY A 65 -13.37 -2.49 0.85
N ILE A 66 -12.55 -1.68 1.54
CA ILE A 66 -12.64 -1.48 2.99
C ILE A 66 -13.98 -0.84 3.36
N LEU A 67 -14.39 0.20 2.64
CA LEU A 67 -15.65 0.91 2.90
C LEU A 67 -16.87 0.02 2.66
N ALA A 68 -16.84 -0.81 1.61
CA ALA A 68 -17.93 -1.73 1.28
C ALA A 68 -18.19 -2.77 2.39
N VAL A 69 -17.16 -3.18 3.13
CA VAL A 69 -17.30 -4.24 4.15
C VAL A 69 -17.32 -3.68 5.58
N SER A 70 -16.59 -2.59 5.86
CA SER A 70 -16.37 -2.09 7.22
C SER A 70 -17.04 -0.74 7.51
N GLY A 71 -17.66 -0.12 6.50
CA GLY A 71 -18.40 1.13 6.62
C GLY A 71 -17.52 2.39 6.63
N ARG A 72 -18.17 3.57 6.66
CA ARG A 72 -17.50 4.88 6.52
C ARG A 72 -16.62 5.25 7.73
N GLN A 73 -16.86 4.65 8.89
CA GLN A 73 -16.11 4.91 10.12
C GLN A 73 -14.60 4.63 10.01
N VAL A 74 -14.18 3.73 9.12
CA VAL A 74 -12.76 3.40 8.91
C VAL A 74 -12.07 4.29 7.89
N LEU A 75 -12.80 5.21 7.24
CA LEU A 75 -12.28 6.11 6.20
C LEU A 75 -11.10 6.95 6.71
N ILE A 76 -11.30 7.62 7.86
CA ILE A 76 -10.30 8.53 8.43
C ILE A 76 -9.03 7.75 8.82
N TYR A 77 -9.19 6.54 9.37
CA TYR A 77 -8.08 5.66 9.70
C TYR A 77 -7.32 5.21 8.45
N ALA A 78 -8.03 4.83 7.39
CA ALA A 78 -7.42 4.39 6.13
C ALA A 78 -6.63 5.51 5.44
N MET A 79 -7.13 6.75 5.50
CA MET A 79 -6.40 7.92 5.03
C MET A 79 -5.17 8.22 5.87
N TRP A 80 -5.28 8.18 7.21
CA TRP A 80 -4.15 8.43 8.10
C TRP A 80 -3.00 7.43 7.91
N VAL A 81 -3.32 6.13 7.83
CA VAL A 81 -2.33 5.07 7.60
C VAL A 81 -1.68 5.23 6.23
N GLY A 82 -2.48 5.44 5.18
CA GLY A 82 -1.97 5.61 3.82
C GLY A 82 -1.09 6.84 3.66
N ALA A 83 -1.49 7.98 4.25
CA ALA A 83 -0.71 9.21 4.25
C ALA A 83 0.60 9.08 5.03
N SER A 84 0.56 8.45 6.21
CA SER A 84 1.78 8.19 7.01
C SER A 84 2.75 7.30 6.25
N CYS A 85 2.27 6.19 5.67
CA CYS A 85 3.11 5.33 4.85
C CYS A 85 3.64 6.06 3.61
N SER A 86 2.87 6.96 2.98
CA SER A 86 3.32 7.73 1.81
C SER A 86 4.46 8.70 2.16
N PHE A 87 4.46 9.23 3.38
CA PHE A 87 5.54 10.09 3.87
C PHE A 87 6.81 9.29 4.21
N TRP A 88 6.65 8.13 4.87
CA TRP A 88 7.78 7.30 5.31
C TRP A 88 8.40 6.45 4.20
N ALA A 89 7.62 5.97 3.24
CA ALA A 89 8.10 5.10 2.17
C ALA A 89 9.26 5.68 1.34
N PRO A 90 9.24 6.92 0.83
CA PRO A 90 10.35 7.47 0.06
C PRO A 90 11.61 7.64 0.92
N LEU A 91 11.43 7.94 2.21
CA LEU A 91 12.52 8.10 3.17
C LEU A 91 13.21 6.75 3.46
N LEU A 92 12.43 5.68 3.66
CA LEU A 92 12.95 4.32 3.80
C LEU A 92 13.62 3.81 2.52
N ILE A 93 12.99 4.04 1.35
CA ILE A 93 13.56 3.65 0.06
C ILE A 93 14.92 4.33 -0.14
N TYR A 94 15.01 5.64 0.14
CA TYR A 94 16.26 6.38 0.05
C TYR A 94 17.33 5.85 1.00
N LEU A 95 16.98 5.57 2.27
CA LEU A 95 17.94 5.04 3.25
C LEU A 95 18.46 3.65 2.87
N ILE A 96 17.57 2.73 2.47
CA ILE A 96 17.95 1.37 2.05
C ILE A 96 18.76 1.43 0.74
N ALA A 97 18.35 2.27 -0.21
CA ALA A 97 19.08 2.48 -1.46
C ALA A 97 20.42 3.20 -1.27
N LYS A 98 20.66 3.89 -0.16
CA LYS A 98 21.98 4.49 0.10
C LYS A 98 22.88 3.58 0.93
N GLY A 99 22.30 2.69 1.74
CA GLY A 99 23.02 1.80 2.66
C GLY A 99 23.32 0.39 2.12
N ALA A 100 22.71 -0.05 1.02
CA ALA A 100 23.04 -1.36 0.44
C ALA A 100 24.39 -1.29 -0.33
N PRO A 101 25.35 -2.19 -0.05
CA PRO A 101 26.67 -2.23 -0.70
C PRO A 101 26.58 -2.53 -2.20
#